data_AF-A0A9W4MSI6-F1
#
_entry.id   AF-A0A9W4MSI6-F1
#
_cell.length_a   1.000
_cell.length_b   1.000
_cell.length_c   1.000
_cell.angle_alpha   90.00
_cell.angle_beta   90.00
_cell.angle_gamma   90.00
#
_symmetry.space_group_name_H-M   'P 1'
#
loop_
_entity.id
_entity.type
_entity.pdbx_description
1 polymer ?
#
loop_
_entity_poly.entity_id
_entity_poly.type
_entity_poly.pdbx_seq_one_letter_code
_entity_poly.pdbx_strand_id
1 'polypeptide(L)'
;MIPNIGAVRALGGYSASLMHRLRPMYGPQLSQMIQTARPKPQFNQSKSLFRSDAQTRPFNSTGPKDRQYYRFKGSRPSKFSRIVEALKPRHFVFIGLGASGVYLYNVEEVEMTGRRRFNCISNARELDMGTGTYREILASERGKILSVNHPLTKLVDEVMQDLIADIEIEGADWRVYVIQDDENQNAFVLPGVFVYTGILPICKDTNGLAAVLAHEIAHVVAHHPAERMSNGLFKFGIVMALSLLFDISGQFSSLLVNLMYSLPNSRVQEAEADKMGLMIMSKACFNPQAAVQL
;
A
#
# COMPACT_ATOMS: atom_id res chain seq x y z
N MET A 1 -12.60 4.77 18.95
CA MET A 1 -11.59 4.36 17.96
C MET A 1 -11.99 2.98 17.51
N ILE A 2 -12.88 2.96 16.53
CA ILE A 2 -13.31 1.74 15.85
C ILE A 2 -12.05 1.15 15.19
N PRO A 3 -11.75 -0.15 15.32
CA PRO A 3 -10.56 -0.73 14.69
C PRO A 3 -10.64 -0.56 13.17
N ASN A 4 -9.54 -0.09 12.57
CA ASN A 4 -9.43 0.15 11.13
C ASN A 4 -9.60 -1.17 10.36
N ILE A 5 -10.75 -1.33 9.70
CA ILE A 5 -11.13 -2.55 9.00
C ILE A 5 -10.49 -2.65 7.59
N GLY A 6 -9.85 -1.57 7.12
CA GLY A 6 -9.31 -1.45 5.77
C GLY A 6 -7.94 -2.07 5.50
N ALA A 7 -7.37 -2.90 6.38
CA ALA A 7 -5.99 -3.39 6.21
C ALA A 7 -5.76 -4.87 6.57
N VAL A 8 -6.39 -5.79 5.84
CA VAL A 8 -5.97 -7.21 5.84
C VAL A 8 -5.65 -7.70 4.43
N ARG A 9 -4.41 -7.40 4.02
CA ARG A 9 -3.44 -8.32 3.40
C ARG A 9 -3.98 -9.38 2.41
N ALA A 10 -4.12 -8.98 1.15
CA ALA A 10 -4.05 -9.91 0.03
C ALA A 10 -2.58 -10.27 -0.26
N LEU A 11 -2.14 -11.48 0.11
CA LEU A 11 -1.09 -12.22 -0.60
C LEU A 11 -1.21 -13.71 -0.26
N GLY A 12 -1.54 -14.50 -1.29
CA GLY A 12 -1.61 -15.95 -1.23
C GLY A 12 -0.25 -16.63 -1.01
N GLY A 13 -0.30 -17.80 -0.39
CA GLY A 13 0.84 -18.69 -0.20
C GLY A 13 0.35 -20.13 -0.07
N TYR A 14 0.57 -20.87 -1.16
CA TYR A 14 0.45 -22.30 -1.40
C TYR A 14 0.23 -23.28 -0.23
N SER A 15 -0.73 -24.17 -0.48
CA SER A 15 -1.00 -25.47 0.14
C SER A 15 0.25 -26.34 0.39
N ALA A 16 0.38 -26.87 1.60
CA ALA A 16 0.81 -28.25 1.87
C ALA A 16 0.73 -28.56 3.38
N SER A 17 -0.31 -29.26 3.84
CA SER A 17 -0.18 -30.10 5.03
C SER A 17 -1.27 -31.17 5.09
N LEU A 18 -0.88 -32.40 4.76
CA LEU A 18 -1.62 -33.62 5.04
C LEU A 18 -0.68 -34.52 5.86
N MET A 19 -1.28 -35.24 6.82
CA MET A 19 -0.78 -36.41 7.55
C MET A 19 -0.17 -36.19 8.96
N HIS A 20 -1.08 -36.34 9.92
CA HIS A 20 -1.12 -37.40 10.93
C HIS A 20 0.06 -37.63 11.91
N ARG A 21 -0.35 -37.54 13.19
CA ARG A 21 0.30 -38.03 14.43
C ARG A 21 0.82 -39.47 14.31
N LEU A 22 1.99 -39.73 14.90
CA LEU A 22 2.22 -40.78 15.91
C LEU A 22 3.43 -40.39 16.81
N ARG A 23 3.25 -40.51 18.13
CA ARG A 23 4.25 -40.47 19.23
C ARG A 23 4.63 -41.93 19.60
N PRO A 24 5.45 -42.22 20.64
CA PRO A 24 6.77 -41.70 21.07
C PRO A 24 7.74 -42.89 21.39
N MET A 25 8.95 -42.64 21.92
CA MET A 25 9.52 -43.26 23.15
C MET A 25 11.06 -43.37 23.21
N TYR A 26 11.58 -43.17 24.44
CA TYR A 26 12.89 -43.51 25.03
C TYR A 26 14.11 -42.59 24.79
N GLY A 27 14.63 -42.00 25.88
CA GLY A 27 16.07 -41.70 26.10
C GLY A 27 16.66 -42.73 27.08
N PRO A 28 17.77 -42.49 27.81
CA PRO A 28 18.93 -41.60 27.60
C PRO A 28 20.32 -42.30 27.81
N GLN A 29 21.43 -41.58 27.57
CA GLN A 29 22.83 -41.74 28.08
C GLN A 29 23.65 -43.06 27.89
N LEU A 30 24.85 -42.96 27.27
CA LEU A 30 26.17 -43.25 27.91
C LEU A 30 27.39 -43.08 26.95
N SER A 31 28.37 -42.29 27.41
CA SER A 31 29.83 -42.52 27.46
C SER A 31 30.72 -42.83 26.22
N GLN A 32 31.53 -41.82 25.88
CA GLN A 32 33.02 -41.73 25.85
C GLN A 32 33.97 -42.76 25.17
N MET A 33 35.05 -42.16 24.64
CA MET A 33 36.38 -42.68 24.18
C MET A 33 36.39 -43.28 22.76
N ILE A 34 37.26 -42.88 21.82
CA ILE A 34 38.73 -42.94 21.85
C ILE A 34 39.36 -41.90 20.88
N GLN A 35 40.43 -41.23 21.33
CA GLN A 35 41.39 -40.42 20.54
C GLN A 35 42.46 -41.30 19.87
N THR A 36 43.00 -40.87 18.72
CA THR A 36 44.43 -40.82 18.32
C THR A 36 44.52 -40.31 16.87
N ALA A 37 44.96 -39.08 16.56
CA ALA A 37 46.33 -38.55 16.44
C ALA A 37 47.16 -39.08 15.23
N ARG A 38 47.48 -38.21 14.24
CA ARG A 38 48.83 -37.91 13.63
C ARG A 38 48.80 -37.27 12.20
N PRO A 39 49.89 -36.60 11.72
CA PRO A 39 49.83 -35.23 11.16
C PRO A 39 50.35 -35.01 9.71
N LYS A 40 50.30 -33.73 9.25
CA LYS A 40 50.85 -33.17 7.98
C LYS A 40 52.38 -33.09 7.93
N PRO A 41 52.96 -32.93 6.72
CA PRO A 41 54.15 -32.08 6.55
C PRO A 41 54.02 -31.04 5.41
N GLN A 42 54.68 -29.89 5.65
CA GLN A 42 55.00 -28.82 4.71
C GLN A 42 56.31 -29.14 3.96
N PHE A 43 56.54 -28.55 2.79
CA PHE A 43 57.89 -28.29 2.29
C PHE A 43 57.94 -26.99 1.46
N ASN A 44 58.95 -26.16 1.75
CA ASN A 44 59.24 -24.88 1.10
C ASN A 44 60.78 -24.70 1.09
N GLN A 45 61.30 -23.82 0.22
CA GLN A 45 62.71 -23.38 0.00
C GLN A 45 63.53 -24.21 -1.02
N SER A 46 64.37 -23.68 -1.93
CA SER A 46 64.93 -22.33 -2.17
C SER A 46 65.68 -22.25 -3.53
N LYS A 47 65.73 -21.03 -4.14
CA LYS A 47 66.83 -20.29 -4.86
C LYS A 47 68.01 -21.09 -5.49
N SER A 48 68.63 -20.79 -6.64
CA SER A 48 68.69 -19.61 -7.54
C SER A 48 69.63 -19.86 -8.75
N LEU A 49 69.65 -18.90 -9.70
CA LEU A 49 70.71 -18.55 -10.67
C LEU A 49 70.86 -19.42 -11.93
N PHE A 50 70.49 -18.87 -13.09
CA PHE A 50 71.42 -18.58 -14.20
C PHE A 50 70.73 -17.66 -15.22
N ARG A 51 71.43 -16.57 -15.56
CA ARG A 51 71.08 -15.59 -16.59
C ARG A 51 71.82 -15.99 -17.87
N SER A 52 71.13 -16.01 -19.00
CA SER A 52 71.76 -15.85 -20.31
C SER A 52 70.79 -15.20 -21.29
N ASP A 53 71.22 -14.04 -21.79
CA ASP A 53 70.64 -13.32 -22.92
C ASP A 53 70.71 -14.17 -24.19
N ALA A 54 69.62 -14.25 -24.97
CA ALA A 54 69.66 -14.58 -26.40
C ALA A 54 68.35 -14.25 -27.12
N GLN A 55 68.34 -13.08 -27.76
CA GLN A 55 67.82 -12.78 -29.11
C GLN A 55 66.54 -13.49 -29.64
N THR A 56 65.54 -12.63 -29.82
CA THR A 56 64.41 -12.64 -30.76
C THR A 56 64.50 -13.52 -32.02
N ARG A 57 63.49 -14.38 -32.22
CA ARG A 57 62.89 -14.69 -33.54
C ARG A 57 61.37 -14.88 -33.41
N PRO A 58 60.57 -14.47 -34.40
CA PRO A 58 59.13 -14.27 -34.26
C PRO A 58 58.36 -15.58 -34.42
N PHE A 59 57.33 -15.79 -33.60
CA PHE A 59 56.35 -16.85 -33.85
C PHE A 59 55.06 -16.22 -34.38
N ASN A 60 54.73 -16.63 -35.60
CA ASN A 60 53.60 -16.16 -36.39
C ASN A 60 52.29 -16.49 -35.67
N SER A 61 51.52 -15.47 -35.33
CA SER A 61 50.20 -15.61 -34.71
C SER A 61 49.16 -15.90 -35.80
N THR A 62 48.77 -17.15 -35.96
CA THR A 62 47.45 -17.51 -36.50
C THR A 62 46.57 -18.06 -35.37
N GLY A 63 46.27 -17.18 -34.40
CA GLY A 63 45.19 -17.39 -33.44
C GLY A 63 43.83 -17.00 -34.06
N PRO A 64 42.72 -17.68 -33.70
CA PRO A 64 41.41 -17.34 -34.24
C PRO A 64 41.02 -15.91 -33.85
N LYS A 65 40.52 -15.19 -34.86
CA LYS A 65 40.14 -13.77 -34.88
C LYS A 65 39.39 -13.32 -33.61
N ASP A 66 39.86 -12.19 -33.08
CA ASP A 66 39.17 -11.21 -32.23
C ASP A 66 37.85 -11.66 -31.61
N ARG A 67 37.92 -12.18 -30.36
CA ARG A 67 36.78 -12.03 -29.45
C ARG A 67 36.74 -10.57 -29.02
N GLN A 68 36.05 -9.77 -29.83
CA GLN A 68 35.70 -8.39 -29.54
C GLN A 68 34.87 -8.38 -28.24
N TYR A 69 35.49 -8.03 -27.12
CA TYR A 69 34.75 -7.73 -25.90
C TYR A 69 33.95 -6.45 -26.18
N TYR A 70 32.64 -6.60 -26.39
CA TYR A 70 31.72 -5.48 -26.33
C TYR A 70 31.74 -4.95 -24.90
N ARG A 71 32.62 -3.97 -24.64
CA ARG A 71 32.51 -3.12 -23.46
C ARG A 71 31.13 -2.51 -23.54
N PHE A 72 30.23 -2.93 -22.64
CA PHE A 72 28.91 -2.36 -22.51
C PHE A 72 29.12 -0.85 -22.32
N LYS A 73 28.93 -0.06 -23.39
CA LYS A 73 28.91 1.39 -23.29
C LYS A 73 27.77 1.66 -22.32
N GLY A 74 28.11 2.20 -21.15
CA GLY A 74 27.18 2.43 -20.06
C GLY A 74 25.84 2.91 -20.59
N SER A 75 24.77 2.32 -20.08
CA SER A 75 23.38 2.64 -20.42
C SER A 75 23.29 4.13 -20.68
N ARG A 76 22.88 4.53 -21.90
CA ARG A 76 22.72 5.94 -22.24
C ARG A 76 21.94 6.59 -21.09
N PRO A 77 22.48 7.62 -20.43
CA PRO A 77 21.76 8.29 -19.37
C PRO A 77 20.38 8.63 -19.90
N SER A 78 19.35 8.24 -19.16
CA SER A 78 17.97 8.48 -19.58
C SER A 78 17.82 9.98 -19.86
N LYS A 79 16.91 10.37 -20.77
CA LYS A 79 16.68 11.81 -21.04
C LYS A 79 16.47 12.60 -19.73
N PHE A 80 15.91 11.93 -18.73
CA PHE A 80 15.70 12.42 -17.39
C PHE A 80 17.01 12.71 -16.64
N SER A 81 17.98 11.79 -16.59
CA SER A 81 19.24 12.04 -15.84
C SER A 81 20.06 13.19 -16.43
N ARG A 82 19.98 13.42 -17.75
CA ARG A 82 20.61 14.59 -18.40
C ARG A 82 19.98 15.93 -18.01
N ILE A 83 18.66 15.95 -17.83
CA ILE A 83 17.94 17.16 -17.36
C ILE A 83 18.33 17.43 -15.90
N VAL A 84 18.48 16.37 -15.11
CA VAL A 84 18.84 16.45 -13.69
C VAL A 84 20.26 16.97 -13.51
N GLU A 85 21.22 16.45 -14.25
CA GLU A 85 22.62 16.93 -14.24
C GLU A 85 22.75 18.41 -14.65
N ALA A 86 21.79 18.95 -15.40
CA ALA A 86 21.77 20.35 -15.82
C ALA A 86 21.17 21.32 -14.77
N LEU A 87 20.54 20.81 -13.70
CA LEU A 87 19.89 21.63 -12.67
C LEU A 87 20.91 22.26 -11.71
N LYS A 88 21.14 23.58 -11.84
CA LYS A 88 21.93 24.38 -10.88
C LYS A 88 21.20 24.55 -9.53
N PRO A 89 21.91 24.77 -8.40
CA PRO A 89 21.32 24.95 -7.07
C PRO A 89 20.17 25.97 -6.98
N ARG A 90 20.25 27.08 -7.73
CA ARG A 90 19.19 28.10 -7.80
C ARG A 90 17.83 27.57 -8.29
N HIS A 91 17.80 26.55 -9.13
CA HIS A 91 16.54 25.98 -9.63
C HIS A 91 15.78 25.26 -8.52
N PHE A 92 16.47 24.66 -7.56
CA PHE A 92 15.83 24.02 -6.40
C PHE A 92 15.13 25.02 -5.49
N VAL A 93 15.63 26.26 -5.40
CA VAL A 93 14.95 27.35 -4.69
C VAL A 93 13.63 27.70 -5.39
N PHE A 94 13.63 27.84 -6.72
CA PHE A 94 12.42 28.10 -7.49
C PHE A 94 11.42 26.94 -7.41
N ILE A 95 11.91 25.68 -7.45
CA ILE A 95 11.07 24.48 -7.28
C ILE A 95 10.46 24.46 -5.87
N GLY A 96 11.23 24.74 -4.83
CA GLY A 96 10.75 24.78 -3.45
C GLY A 96 9.70 25.88 -3.22
N LEU A 97 9.94 27.08 -3.77
CA LEU A 97 8.95 28.17 -3.73
C LEU A 97 7.68 27.81 -4.50
N GLY A 98 7.81 27.22 -5.69
CA GLY A 98 6.67 26.75 -6.48
C GLY A 98 5.86 25.68 -5.76
N ALA A 99 6.53 24.66 -5.20
CA ALA A 99 5.89 23.60 -4.43
C ALA A 99 5.19 24.15 -3.17
N SER A 100 5.80 25.12 -2.49
CA SER A 100 5.20 25.78 -1.33
C SER A 100 3.96 26.59 -1.73
N GLY A 101 4.03 27.30 -2.87
CA GLY A 101 2.88 28.02 -3.44
C GLY A 101 1.72 27.07 -3.79
N VAL A 102 2.02 25.94 -4.44
CA VAL A 102 1.02 24.89 -4.73
C VAL A 102 0.44 24.32 -3.45
N TYR A 103 1.27 24.05 -2.43
CA TYR A 103 0.80 23.54 -1.15
C TYR A 103 -0.20 24.50 -0.52
N LEU A 104 0.19 25.77 -0.33
CA LEU A 104 -0.66 26.78 0.30
C LEU A 104 -1.93 27.09 -0.50
N TYR A 105 -1.86 27.08 -1.82
CA TYR A 105 -3.03 27.30 -2.69
C TYR A 105 -4.09 26.21 -2.54
N ASN A 106 -3.68 24.98 -2.25
CA ASN A 106 -4.56 23.82 -2.09
C ASN A 106 -4.79 23.47 -0.61
N VAL A 107 -4.53 24.40 0.32
CA VAL A 107 -4.98 24.26 1.71
C VAL A 107 -6.43 24.74 1.79
N GLU A 108 -7.31 23.84 2.21
CA GLU A 108 -8.74 24.08 2.39
C GLU A 108 -9.18 23.69 3.82
N GLU A 109 -10.40 24.09 4.19
CA GLU A 109 -11.03 23.73 5.46
C GLU A 109 -12.14 22.71 5.23
N VAL A 110 -12.21 21.68 6.08
CA VAL A 110 -13.26 20.66 6.02
C VAL A 110 -14.59 21.26 6.52
N GLU A 111 -15.64 21.17 5.71
CA GLU A 111 -16.94 21.85 5.96
C GLU A 111 -17.55 21.52 7.32
N MET A 112 -17.45 20.26 7.77
CA MET A 112 -18.09 19.79 9.00
C MET A 112 -17.28 20.03 10.27
N THR A 113 -15.97 20.25 10.17
CA THR A 113 -15.06 20.26 11.33
C THR A 113 -14.21 21.52 11.44
N GLY A 114 -14.08 22.29 10.36
CA GLY A 114 -13.20 23.45 10.27
C GLY A 114 -11.71 23.10 10.25
N ARG A 115 -11.35 21.82 10.12
CA ARG A 115 -9.95 21.39 10.09
C ARG A 115 -9.30 21.81 8.78
N ARG A 116 -8.12 22.43 8.87
CA ARG A 116 -7.28 22.71 7.70
C ARG A 116 -6.60 21.45 7.19
N ARG A 117 -6.63 21.27 5.88
CA ARG A 117 -6.00 20.14 5.18
C ARG A 117 -5.42 20.58 3.85
N PHE A 118 -4.47 19.82 3.35
CA PHE A 118 -3.99 19.95 1.97
C PHE A 118 -4.74 18.96 1.08
N ASN A 119 -5.44 19.47 0.07
CA ASN A 119 -6.15 18.67 -0.92
C ASN A 119 -6.02 19.29 -2.31
N CYS A 120 -5.29 18.62 -3.20
CA CYS A 120 -5.07 19.07 -4.58
C CYS A 120 -5.87 18.25 -5.59
N ILE A 121 -6.78 17.39 -5.12
CA ILE A 121 -7.62 16.53 -5.94
C ILE A 121 -9.03 17.09 -5.90
N SER A 122 -9.59 17.37 -7.07
CA SER A 122 -10.97 17.82 -7.17
C SER A 122 -11.96 16.67 -6.97
N ASN A 123 -13.16 16.99 -6.48
CA ASN A 123 -14.26 16.03 -6.28
C ASN A 123 -14.56 15.22 -7.55
N ALA A 124 -14.56 15.87 -8.72
CA ALA A 124 -14.77 15.18 -10.00
C ALA A 124 -13.68 14.15 -10.30
N ARG A 125 -12.43 14.44 -9.94
CA ARG A 125 -11.31 13.49 -10.12
C ARG A 125 -11.38 12.35 -9.12
N GLU A 126 -11.73 12.65 -7.87
CA GLU A 126 -11.99 11.63 -6.84
C GLU A 126 -13.09 10.66 -7.29
N LEU A 127 -14.22 11.18 -7.80
CA LEU A 127 -15.32 10.39 -8.30
C LEU A 127 -14.92 9.50 -9.49
N ASP A 128 -14.15 10.03 -10.45
CA ASP A 128 -13.66 9.28 -11.62
C ASP A 128 -12.76 8.10 -11.18
N MET A 129 -11.83 8.35 -10.26
CA MET A 129 -10.96 7.30 -9.71
C MET A 129 -11.78 6.26 -8.92
N GLY A 130 -12.71 6.69 -8.09
CA GLY A 130 -13.62 5.81 -7.35
C GLY A 130 -14.49 4.96 -8.28
N THR A 131 -14.91 5.50 -9.43
CA THR A 131 -15.71 4.78 -10.43
C THR A 131 -14.92 3.64 -11.08
N GLY A 132 -13.60 3.81 -11.27
CA GLY A 132 -12.71 2.74 -11.73
C GLY A 132 -12.69 1.57 -10.76
N THR A 133 -12.39 1.84 -9.48
CA THR A 133 -12.35 0.82 -8.42
C THR A 133 -13.72 0.17 -8.19
N TYR A 134 -14.79 0.96 -8.24
CA TYR A 134 -16.17 0.47 -8.19
C TYR A 134 -16.44 -0.62 -9.25
N ARG A 135 -16.07 -0.36 -10.51
CA ARG A 135 -16.25 -1.32 -11.61
C ARG A 135 -15.41 -2.57 -11.43
N GLU A 136 -14.19 -2.44 -10.93
CA GLU A 136 -13.30 -3.57 -10.65
C GLU A 136 -13.89 -4.48 -9.56
N ILE A 137 -14.40 -3.91 -8.46
CA ILE A 137 -15.04 -4.67 -7.38
C ILE A 137 -16.30 -5.38 -7.87
N LEU A 138 -17.17 -4.67 -8.62
CA LEU A 138 -18.35 -5.31 -9.20
C LEU A 138 -18.00 -6.45 -10.15
N ALA A 139 -16.89 -6.34 -10.87
CA ALA A 139 -16.42 -7.41 -11.73
C ALA A 139 -15.85 -8.59 -10.93
N SER A 140 -15.06 -8.34 -9.87
CA SER A 140 -14.45 -9.39 -9.04
C SER A 140 -15.46 -10.12 -8.17
N GLU A 141 -16.48 -9.43 -7.66
CA GLU A 141 -17.48 -9.97 -6.72
C GLU A 141 -18.82 -10.33 -7.38
N ARG A 142 -18.96 -10.22 -8.71
CA ARG A 142 -20.23 -10.39 -9.45
C ARG A 142 -21.05 -11.63 -9.05
N GLY A 143 -20.39 -12.74 -8.74
CA GLY A 143 -21.04 -14.01 -8.36
C GLY A 143 -21.39 -14.14 -6.88
N LYS A 144 -20.92 -13.22 -6.03
CA LYS A 144 -21.13 -13.22 -4.58
C LYS A 144 -22.08 -12.12 -4.11
N ILE A 145 -22.39 -11.14 -4.97
CA ILE A 145 -23.32 -10.06 -4.64
C ILE A 145 -24.73 -10.63 -4.45
N LEU A 146 -25.30 -10.39 -3.27
CA LEU A 146 -26.66 -10.78 -2.93
C LEU A 146 -27.69 -9.97 -3.73
N SER A 147 -28.82 -10.59 -4.04
CA SER A 147 -29.91 -9.91 -4.75
C SER A 147 -30.45 -8.73 -3.93
N VAL A 148 -30.98 -7.71 -4.62
CA VAL A 148 -31.62 -6.54 -3.98
C VAL A 148 -32.77 -6.93 -3.04
N ASN A 149 -33.47 -8.04 -3.33
CA ASN A 149 -34.57 -8.52 -2.50
C ASN A 149 -34.14 -9.36 -1.29
N HIS A 150 -32.84 -9.64 -1.14
CA HIS A 150 -32.35 -10.45 -0.03
C HIS A 150 -32.57 -9.72 1.30
N PRO A 151 -32.98 -10.42 2.39
CA PRO A 151 -33.26 -9.78 3.67
C PRO A 151 -32.09 -8.95 4.21
N LEU A 152 -30.85 -9.44 4.07
CA LEU A 152 -29.66 -8.69 4.48
C LEU A 152 -29.44 -7.43 3.64
N THR A 153 -29.65 -7.49 2.33
CA THR A 153 -29.51 -6.33 1.45
C THR A 153 -30.52 -5.26 1.82
N LYS A 154 -31.78 -5.65 2.07
CA LYS A 154 -32.82 -4.72 2.53
C LYS A 154 -32.49 -4.09 3.87
N LEU A 155 -32.02 -4.89 4.84
CA LEU A 155 -31.62 -4.39 6.15
C LEU A 155 -30.52 -3.33 6.05
N VAL A 156 -29.47 -3.61 5.25
CA VAL A 156 -28.36 -2.67 5.05
C VAL A 156 -28.84 -1.44 4.29
N ASP A 157 -29.70 -1.60 3.29
CA ASP A 157 -30.28 -0.49 2.51
C ASP A 157 -31.16 0.42 3.37
N GLU A 158 -32.00 -0.12 4.24
CA GLU A 158 -32.82 0.64 5.20
C GLU A 158 -31.94 1.46 6.14
N VAL A 159 -30.94 0.84 6.78
CA VAL A 159 -30.00 1.55 7.66
C VAL A 159 -29.23 2.63 6.89
N MET A 160 -28.81 2.34 5.65
CA MET A 160 -28.09 3.30 4.82
C MET A 160 -28.96 4.52 4.48
N GLN A 161 -30.22 4.29 4.10
CA GLN A 161 -31.17 5.35 3.77
C GLN A 161 -31.43 6.27 4.95
N ASP A 162 -31.57 5.72 6.16
CA ASP A 162 -31.73 6.50 7.38
C ASP A 162 -30.50 7.38 7.68
N LEU A 163 -29.28 6.86 7.45
CA LEU A 163 -28.03 7.59 7.69
C LEU A 163 -27.80 8.74 6.71
N ILE A 164 -28.20 8.58 5.44
CA ILE A 164 -27.94 9.58 4.39
C ILE A 164 -29.09 10.56 4.18
N ALA A 165 -30.21 10.43 4.90
CA ALA A 165 -31.39 11.26 4.71
C ALA A 165 -31.10 12.78 4.72
N ASP A 166 -30.15 13.21 5.56
CA ASP A 166 -29.72 14.61 5.71
C ASP A 166 -28.35 14.91 5.07
N ILE A 167 -27.83 14.01 4.21
CA ILE A 167 -26.50 14.12 3.61
C ILE A 167 -26.64 14.32 2.10
N GLU A 168 -26.36 15.54 1.64
CA GLU A 168 -26.31 15.87 0.22
C GLU A 168 -24.85 15.86 -0.27
N ILE A 169 -24.48 14.84 -1.03
CA ILE A 169 -23.19 14.80 -1.76
C ILE A 169 -23.49 14.80 -3.26
N GLU A 170 -23.02 15.83 -3.95
CA GLU A 170 -23.20 15.96 -5.39
C GLU A 170 -22.52 14.80 -6.14
N GLY A 171 -23.29 14.07 -6.94
CA GLY A 171 -22.78 12.96 -7.76
C GLY A 171 -22.53 11.64 -7.01
N ALA A 172 -22.87 11.54 -5.72
CA ALA A 172 -22.78 10.28 -4.99
C ALA A 172 -23.91 9.30 -5.39
N ASP A 173 -23.53 8.07 -5.72
CA ASP A 173 -24.45 6.94 -5.87
C ASP A 173 -24.38 6.09 -4.59
N TRP A 174 -25.45 6.08 -3.80
CA TRP A 174 -25.51 5.40 -2.50
C TRP A 174 -26.03 3.96 -2.58
N ARG A 175 -26.01 3.34 -3.77
CA ARG A 175 -26.50 1.97 -3.94
C ARG A 175 -25.73 0.98 -3.07
N VAL A 176 -26.49 0.15 -2.35
CA VAL A 176 -25.96 -0.89 -1.46
C VAL A 176 -25.69 -2.20 -2.22
N TYR A 177 -24.52 -2.77 -1.95
CA TYR A 177 -24.05 -4.06 -2.43
C TYR A 177 -23.60 -4.91 -1.24
N VAL A 178 -24.39 -5.95 -0.92
CA VAL A 178 -23.99 -6.94 0.08
C VAL A 178 -23.30 -8.11 -0.60
N ILE A 179 -22.07 -8.40 -0.20
CA ILE A 179 -21.23 -9.46 -0.79
C ILE A 179 -21.20 -10.65 0.18
N GLN A 180 -21.59 -11.83 -0.30
CA GLN A 180 -21.54 -13.07 0.47
C GLN A 180 -20.08 -13.54 0.62
N ASP A 181 -19.47 -13.18 1.75
CA ASP A 181 -18.12 -13.58 2.15
C ASP A 181 -18.02 -13.50 3.68
N ASP A 182 -18.17 -14.64 4.36
CA ASP A 182 -18.23 -14.68 5.82
C ASP A 182 -16.83 -14.60 6.47
N GLU A 183 -15.76 -14.75 5.69
CA GLU A 183 -14.38 -14.62 6.16
C GLU A 183 -13.93 -13.16 6.15
N ASN A 184 -14.47 -12.35 5.24
CA ASN A 184 -14.12 -10.95 5.10
C ASN A 184 -14.98 -10.06 6.01
N GLN A 185 -14.37 -9.50 7.04
CA GLN A 185 -15.05 -8.67 8.04
C GLN A 185 -14.99 -7.19 7.66
N ASN A 186 -15.35 -6.83 6.42
CA ASN A 186 -15.17 -5.47 5.90
C ASN A 186 -16.46 -4.79 5.44
N ALA A 187 -16.47 -3.46 5.48
CA ALA A 187 -17.44 -2.60 4.83
C ALA A 187 -16.73 -1.31 4.41
N PHE A 188 -17.09 -0.76 3.26
CA PHE A 188 -16.52 0.50 2.78
C PHE A 188 -17.48 1.23 1.85
N VAL A 189 -17.24 2.53 1.70
CA VAL A 189 -18.01 3.39 0.79
C VAL A 189 -17.09 3.91 -0.31
N LEU A 190 -17.48 3.64 -1.54
CA LEU A 190 -16.94 4.23 -2.78
C LEU A 190 -18.14 4.86 -3.51
N PRO A 191 -18.10 5.16 -4.82
CA PRO A 191 -19.36 5.17 -5.56
C PRO A 191 -20.04 3.81 -5.30
N GLY A 192 -21.14 3.80 -4.56
CA GLY A 192 -21.74 2.60 -3.97
C GLY A 192 -21.20 2.20 -2.58
N VAL A 193 -22.07 1.57 -1.81
CA VAL A 193 -21.80 1.05 -0.46
C VAL A 193 -21.59 -0.46 -0.54
N PHE A 194 -20.47 -0.96 -0.03
CA PHE A 194 -20.13 -2.37 -0.07
C PHE A 194 -20.02 -2.94 1.34
N VAL A 195 -20.75 -4.02 1.60
CA VAL A 195 -20.77 -4.68 2.92
C VAL A 195 -20.55 -6.17 2.73
N TYR A 196 -19.52 -6.73 3.35
CA TYR A 196 -19.31 -8.19 3.36
C TYR A 196 -20.10 -8.84 4.49
N THR A 197 -20.68 -10.02 4.24
CA THR A 197 -21.49 -10.71 5.25
C THR A 197 -20.72 -11.04 6.52
N GLY A 198 -19.40 -11.22 6.44
CA GLY A 198 -18.52 -11.47 7.59
C GLY A 198 -18.47 -10.35 8.63
N ILE A 199 -18.82 -9.10 8.29
CA ILE A 199 -18.84 -7.99 9.27
C ILE A 199 -20.12 -7.97 10.12
N LEU A 200 -21.23 -8.51 9.60
CA LEU A 200 -22.55 -8.39 10.23
C LEU A 200 -22.60 -9.02 11.64
N PRO A 201 -21.96 -10.17 11.92
CA PRO A 201 -21.90 -10.72 13.27
C PRO A 201 -21.19 -9.80 14.29
N ILE A 202 -20.26 -8.95 13.84
CA ILE A 202 -19.54 -7.98 14.69
C ILE A 202 -20.46 -6.82 15.03
N CYS A 203 -21.25 -6.36 14.05
CA CYS A 203 -22.22 -5.28 14.21
C CYS A 203 -23.31 -5.63 15.24
N LYS A 204 -23.65 -6.91 15.42
CA LYS A 204 -24.69 -7.45 16.31
C LYS A 204 -26.12 -7.04 15.96
N ASP A 205 -26.39 -5.73 15.87
CA ASP A 205 -27.69 -5.14 15.61
C ASP A 205 -27.61 -3.98 14.58
N THR A 206 -28.75 -3.34 14.32
CA THR A 206 -28.82 -2.19 13.41
C THR A 206 -28.05 -0.98 13.92
N ASN A 207 -27.91 -0.79 15.23
CA ASN A 207 -27.12 0.31 15.79
C ASN A 207 -25.62 0.10 15.55
N GLY A 208 -25.12 -1.11 15.71
CA GLY A 208 -23.73 -1.43 15.40
C GLY A 208 -23.44 -1.38 13.90
N LEU A 209 -24.38 -1.84 13.07
CA LEU A 209 -24.27 -1.68 11.62
C LEU A 209 -24.25 -0.19 11.23
N ALA A 210 -25.14 0.60 11.81
CA ALA A 210 -25.18 2.04 11.62
C ALA A 210 -23.87 2.71 12.07
N ALA A 211 -23.23 2.24 13.14
CA ALA A 211 -21.94 2.76 13.58
C ALA A 211 -20.82 2.55 12.57
N VAL A 212 -20.71 1.34 12.01
CA VAL A 212 -19.71 1.05 10.95
C VAL A 212 -20.00 1.88 9.71
N LEU A 213 -21.25 1.88 9.23
CA LEU A 213 -21.61 2.63 8.01
C LEU A 213 -21.46 4.13 8.19
N ALA A 214 -21.85 4.69 9.34
CA ALA A 214 -21.68 6.12 9.62
C ALA A 214 -20.21 6.54 9.66
N HIS A 215 -19.31 5.69 10.15
CA HIS A 215 -17.87 5.91 10.11
C HIS A 215 -17.36 5.95 8.66
N GLU A 216 -17.78 5.00 7.81
CA GLU A 216 -17.40 4.98 6.40
C GLU A 216 -17.99 6.16 5.60
N ILE A 217 -19.25 6.54 5.86
CA ILE A 217 -19.88 7.73 5.28
C ILE A 217 -19.10 8.98 5.69
N ALA A 218 -18.69 9.09 6.96
CA ALA A 218 -17.91 10.22 7.45
C ALA A 218 -16.57 10.36 6.71
N HIS A 219 -15.92 9.27 6.33
CA HIS A 219 -14.72 9.31 5.48
C HIS A 219 -14.98 9.93 4.11
N VAL A 220 -16.13 9.64 3.50
CA VAL A 220 -16.53 10.16 2.19
C VAL A 220 -16.96 11.61 2.27
N VAL A 221 -17.83 11.96 3.22
CA VAL A 221 -18.27 13.35 3.47
C VAL A 221 -17.07 14.25 3.72
N ALA A 222 -16.08 13.76 4.48
CA ALA A 222 -14.87 14.50 4.75
C ALA A 222 -13.76 14.26 3.71
N HIS A 223 -14.02 13.69 2.53
CA HIS A 223 -13.03 13.50 1.45
C HIS A 223 -11.64 13.02 1.93
N HIS A 224 -11.61 12.14 2.94
CA HIS A 224 -10.37 11.61 3.49
C HIS A 224 -9.53 10.84 2.46
N PRO A 225 -10.12 10.09 1.50
CA PRO A 225 -9.36 9.46 0.41
C PRO A 225 -8.62 10.48 -0.46
N ALA A 226 -9.29 11.55 -0.92
CA ALA A 226 -8.65 12.63 -1.69
C ALA A 226 -7.54 13.34 -0.90
N GLU A 227 -7.75 13.67 0.37
CA GLU A 227 -6.70 14.26 1.20
C GLU A 227 -5.48 13.34 1.33
N ARG A 228 -5.70 12.04 1.53
CA ARG A 228 -4.63 11.05 1.65
C ARG A 228 -3.84 10.94 0.36
N MET A 229 -4.54 10.88 -0.77
CA MET A 229 -3.93 10.81 -2.08
C MET A 229 -3.13 12.08 -2.41
N SER A 230 -3.67 13.26 -2.08
CA SER A 230 -2.99 14.55 -2.22
C SER A 230 -1.66 14.57 -1.43
N ASN A 231 -1.71 14.18 -0.16
CA ASN A 231 -0.53 14.09 0.68
C ASN A 231 0.50 13.08 0.16
N GLY A 232 0.05 11.94 -0.38
CA GLY A 232 0.90 10.94 -1.01
C GLY A 232 1.64 11.48 -2.23
N LEU A 233 0.92 12.15 -3.13
CA LEU A 233 1.49 12.80 -4.32
C LEU A 233 2.50 13.88 -3.97
N PHE A 234 2.18 14.72 -2.97
CA PHE A 234 3.08 15.78 -2.52
C PHE A 234 4.37 15.23 -1.90
N LYS A 235 4.25 14.26 -0.99
CA LYS A 235 5.41 13.57 -0.39
C LYS A 235 6.26 12.87 -1.45
N PHE A 236 5.63 12.22 -2.41
CA PHE A 236 6.33 11.59 -3.52
C PHE A 236 7.11 12.62 -4.35
N GLY A 237 6.50 13.77 -4.67
CA GLY A 237 7.17 14.87 -5.36
C GLY A 237 8.41 15.36 -4.61
N ILE A 238 8.33 15.48 -3.28
CA ILE A 238 9.46 15.86 -2.43
C ILE A 238 10.55 14.79 -2.47
N VAL A 239 10.20 13.51 -2.27
CA VAL A 239 11.17 12.40 -2.30
C VAL A 239 11.86 12.33 -3.66
N MET A 240 11.10 12.48 -4.75
CA MET A 240 11.67 12.54 -6.10
C MET A 240 12.67 13.70 -6.20
N ALA A 241 12.30 14.91 -5.80
CA ALA A 241 13.19 16.08 -5.84
C ALA A 241 14.46 15.89 -5.00
N LEU A 242 14.38 15.25 -3.84
CA LEU A 242 15.54 14.92 -3.01
C LEU A 242 16.42 13.84 -3.65
N SER A 243 15.83 12.80 -4.25
CA SER A 243 16.58 11.78 -4.98
C SER A 243 17.36 12.38 -6.16
N LEU A 244 16.84 13.44 -6.80
CA LEU A 244 17.57 14.21 -7.82
C LEU A 244 18.79 14.95 -7.26
N LEU A 245 18.74 15.41 -6.01
CA LEU A 245 19.83 16.15 -5.35
C LEU A 245 20.95 15.22 -4.86
N PHE A 246 20.59 14.02 -4.39
CA PHE A 246 21.52 13.12 -3.71
C PHE A 246 21.89 11.86 -4.53
N ASP A 247 21.49 11.80 -5.80
CA ASP A 247 21.72 10.66 -6.74
C ASP A 247 21.32 9.29 -6.16
N ILE A 248 20.24 9.26 -5.38
CA ILE A 248 19.67 8.03 -4.84
C ILE A 248 18.73 7.50 -5.91
N SER A 249 19.27 6.78 -6.90
CA SER A 249 18.51 6.24 -8.02
C SER A 249 18.28 4.74 -7.87
N GLY A 250 17.02 4.33 -7.73
CA GLY A 250 16.64 2.92 -7.83
C GLY A 250 15.38 2.56 -7.06
N GLN A 251 14.30 2.26 -7.79
CA GLN A 251 13.03 1.67 -7.30
C GLN A 251 11.96 2.62 -6.71
N PHE A 252 11.72 3.76 -7.36
CA PHE A 252 10.70 4.72 -6.90
C PHE A 252 9.29 4.52 -7.48
N SER A 253 9.15 3.92 -8.67
CA SER A 253 7.85 3.84 -9.36
C SER A 253 6.91 2.75 -8.81
N SER A 254 7.43 1.56 -8.49
CA SER A 254 6.64 0.48 -7.88
C SER A 254 6.31 0.73 -6.41
N LEU A 255 7.14 1.51 -5.73
CA LEU A 255 6.95 1.89 -4.32
C LEU A 255 5.84 2.94 -4.18
N LEU A 256 5.72 3.87 -5.14
CA LEU A 256 4.67 4.89 -5.15
C LEU A 256 3.28 4.27 -5.25
N VAL A 257 3.08 3.37 -6.22
CA VAL A 257 1.76 2.76 -6.44
C VAL A 257 1.36 1.93 -5.21
N ASN A 258 2.28 1.13 -4.65
CA ASN A 258 2.00 0.37 -3.44
C ASN A 258 1.75 1.26 -2.20
N LEU A 259 2.51 2.35 -2.04
CA LEU A 259 2.32 3.27 -0.92
C LEU A 259 1.00 4.04 -1.05
N MET A 260 0.56 4.41 -2.26
CA MET A 260 -0.75 5.04 -2.47
C MET A 260 -1.90 4.14 -2.05
N TYR A 261 -1.82 2.84 -2.36
CA TYR A 261 -2.87 1.87 -2.00
C TYR A 261 -2.80 1.38 -0.55
N SER A 262 -1.64 1.43 0.13
CA SER A 262 -1.45 0.83 1.45
C SER A 262 -1.37 1.80 2.62
N LEU A 263 -1.53 3.11 2.41
CA LEU A 263 -1.43 4.07 3.50
C LEU A 263 -2.71 4.03 4.34
N PRO A 264 -2.66 3.64 5.63
CA PRO A 264 -3.81 3.78 6.50
C PRO A 264 -4.18 5.25 6.66
N ASN A 265 -5.44 5.53 7.01
CA ASN A 265 -5.84 6.88 7.40
C ASN A 265 -4.92 7.40 8.51
N SER A 266 -4.72 8.72 8.52
CA SER A 266 -4.07 9.33 9.68
C SER A 266 -4.95 9.22 10.92
N ARG A 267 -4.35 9.15 12.11
CA ARG A 267 -5.11 9.16 13.38
C ARG A 267 -6.02 10.38 13.51
N VAL A 268 -5.67 11.49 12.86
CA VAL A 268 -6.48 12.70 12.82
C VAL A 268 -7.75 12.46 12.01
N GLN A 269 -7.63 11.86 10.82
CA GLN A 269 -8.77 11.51 9.96
C GLN A 269 -9.69 10.47 10.62
N GLU A 270 -9.12 9.48 11.30
CA GLU A 270 -9.90 8.48 12.05
C GLU A 270 -10.69 9.11 13.20
N ALA A 271 -10.06 9.97 14.01
CA ALA A 271 -10.74 10.66 15.10
C ALA A 271 -11.82 11.63 14.59
N GLU A 272 -11.58 12.23 13.43
CA GLU A 272 -12.54 13.08 12.75
C GLU A 272 -13.74 12.28 12.23
N ALA A 273 -13.49 11.15 11.57
CA ALA A 273 -14.51 10.22 11.09
C ALA A 273 -15.33 9.63 12.24
N ASP A 274 -14.69 9.23 13.35
CA ASP A 274 -15.38 8.81 14.58
C ASP A 274 -16.35 9.90 15.08
N LYS A 275 -15.89 11.16 15.16
CA LYS A 275 -16.72 12.27 15.63
C LYS A 275 -17.91 12.53 14.71
N MET A 276 -17.67 12.60 13.40
CA MET A 276 -18.73 12.84 12.41
C MET A 276 -19.69 11.66 12.32
N GLY A 277 -19.19 10.42 12.36
CA GLY A 277 -20.00 9.20 12.36
C GLY A 277 -20.97 9.17 13.54
N LEU A 278 -20.51 9.51 14.76
CA LEU A 278 -21.40 9.63 15.92
C LEU A 278 -22.48 10.72 15.74
N MET A 279 -22.14 11.85 15.09
CA MET A 279 -23.11 12.89 14.76
C MET A 279 -24.14 12.42 13.73
N ILE A 280 -23.70 11.70 12.68
CA ILE A 280 -24.56 11.13 11.65
C ILE A 280 -25.52 10.12 12.28
N MET A 281 -25.01 9.19 13.09
CA MET A 281 -25.83 8.23 13.84
C MET A 281 -26.88 8.93 14.70
N SER A 282 -26.47 9.95 15.46
CA SER A 282 -27.37 10.68 16.34
C SER A 282 -28.46 11.42 15.58
N LYS A 283 -28.16 11.97 14.40
CA LYS A 283 -29.16 12.62 13.54
C LYS A 283 -30.15 11.62 12.98
N ALA A 284 -29.67 10.46 12.54
CA ALA A 284 -30.47 9.34 12.04
C ALA A 284 -31.17 8.54 13.15
N CYS A 285 -31.19 9.03 14.40
CA CYS A 285 -31.84 8.41 15.56
C CYS A 285 -31.31 7.00 15.93
N PHE A 286 -30.08 6.64 15.55
CA PHE A 286 -29.37 5.46 16.03
C PHE A 286 -28.65 5.74 17.35
N ASN A 287 -28.42 4.70 18.16
CA ASN A 287 -27.70 4.83 19.44
C ASN A 287 -26.18 4.96 19.22
N PRO A 288 -25.56 6.14 19.45
CA PRO A 288 -24.13 6.34 19.20
C PRO A 288 -23.23 5.54 20.18
N GLN A 289 -23.77 5.08 21.31
CA GLN A 289 -23.02 4.24 22.26
C GLN A 289 -22.67 2.87 21.66
N ALA A 290 -23.40 2.40 20.64
CA ALA A 290 -23.09 1.15 19.94
C ALA A 290 -21.68 1.16 19.33
N ALA A 291 -21.19 2.32 18.88
CA ALA A 291 -19.85 2.47 18.31
C ALA A 291 -18.71 2.16 19.30
N VAL A 292 -18.95 2.27 20.61
CA VAL A 292 -17.95 1.96 21.66
C VAL A 292 -17.86 0.45 21.91
N GLN A 293 -18.88 -0.31 21.48
CA GLN A 293 -18.99 -1.75 21.74
C GLN A 293 -18.46 -2.62 20.59
N LEU A 294 -17.90 -1.97 19.55
CA LEU A 294 -17.28 -2.54 18.36
C LEU A 294 -15.76 -2.39 18.44
#